data_AF-C5PI62-F1
#
_entry.id   AF-C5PI62-F1
#
_cell.length_a   1.000
_cell.length_b   1.000
_cell.length_c   1.000
_cell.angle_alpha   90.00
_cell.angle_beta   90.00
_cell.angle_gamma   90.00
#
_symmetry.space_group_name_H-M   'P 1'
#
loop_
_entity.id
_entity.type
_entity.pdbx_description
1 polymer ?
#
loop_
_entity_poly.entity_id
_entity_poly.type
_entity_poly.pdbx_seq_one_letter_code
_entity_poly.pdbx_strand_id
1 'polypeptide(L)'
;MDISDLKDDLYELYRNRSSYWVRDIPYFKSSCSKILWKLGPVFTERETYGNDDIYKTETCGTCVATQVEGPSPGVQGIAKIRLQIPDDPENPSSTKPQRSSSRLAFEYYNHRTLTELGCTCIPKLLDYTLFTQKKGDPLPGGFLFILVMERLSGRNLVNFADLPMSERDQVRLAFAKSIRYTFLVLC
;
A
#
# COMPACT_ATOMS: atom_id res chain seq x y z
N MET A 1 -15.25 -6.04 11.89
CA MET A 1 -15.42 -4.65 11.45
C MET A 1 -16.32 -4.73 10.24
N ASP A 2 -17.52 -4.16 10.36
CA ASP A 2 -18.48 -4.17 9.26
C ASP A 2 -18.03 -3.14 8.22
N ILE A 3 -18.19 -3.48 6.95
CA ILE A 3 -17.81 -2.64 5.80
C ILE A 3 -18.60 -1.33 5.81
N SER A 4 -19.78 -1.33 6.44
CA SER A 4 -20.62 -0.15 6.67
C SER A 4 -19.95 0.95 7.47
N ASP A 5 -18.95 0.65 8.30
CA ASP A 5 -18.31 1.62 9.20
C ASP A 5 -17.24 2.48 8.51
N LEU A 6 -16.97 2.21 7.22
CA LEU A 6 -15.98 2.90 6.37
C LEU A 6 -16.64 3.85 5.34
N LYS A 7 -17.92 4.15 5.54
CA LYS A 7 -18.86 4.63 4.50
C LYS A 7 -18.57 5.99 3.87
N ASP A 8 -17.73 6.83 4.46
CA ASP A 8 -17.57 8.21 3.97
C ASP A 8 -16.24 8.45 3.24
N ASP A 9 -15.09 8.04 3.79
CA ASP A 9 -13.78 8.40 3.22
C ASP A 9 -13.19 7.34 2.24
N LEU A 10 -13.56 6.07 2.41
CA LEU A 10 -12.94 4.95 1.67
C LEU A 10 -13.94 4.21 0.77
N TYR A 11 -15.22 4.61 0.76
CA TYR A 11 -16.27 3.94 -0.01
C TYR A 11 -15.99 3.94 -1.52
N GLU A 12 -15.44 5.02 -2.06
CA GLU A 12 -15.06 5.13 -3.49
C GLU A 12 -13.82 4.29 -3.86
N LEU A 13 -12.95 3.97 -2.88
CA LEU A 13 -11.83 3.04 -3.07
C LEU A 13 -12.31 1.59 -2.96
N TYR A 14 -13.37 1.35 -2.21
CA TYR A 14 -14.00 0.05 -2.07
C TYR A 14 -14.54 -0.38 -3.43
N ARG A 15 -13.97 -1.45 -4.02
CA ARG A 15 -14.38 -2.17 -5.27
C ARG A 15 -13.46 -2.01 -6.49
N ASN A 16 -12.30 -1.39 -6.37
CA ASN A 16 -11.30 -1.44 -7.45
C ASN A 16 -10.29 -2.57 -7.21
N ARG A 17 -10.77 -3.81 -7.29
CA ARG A 17 -9.91 -5.00 -7.39
C ARG A 17 -9.84 -5.42 -8.85
N SER A 18 -8.68 -5.18 -9.48
CA SER A 18 -8.37 -5.69 -10.82
C SER A 18 -8.22 -7.22 -10.85
N SER A 19 -7.97 -7.82 -9.69
CA SER A 19 -7.67 -9.24 -9.50
C SER A 19 -7.90 -9.68 -8.06
N TYR A 20 -7.63 -10.96 -7.77
CA TYR A 20 -7.84 -11.59 -6.46
C TYR A 20 -6.62 -12.41 -6.00
N TRP A 21 -5.42 -11.98 -6.39
CA TRP A 21 -4.16 -12.62 -5.98
C TRP A 21 -3.84 -12.36 -4.51
N VAL A 22 -4.21 -11.18 -3.99
CA VAL A 22 -4.03 -10.84 -2.57
C VAL A 22 -5.15 -11.48 -1.77
N ARG A 23 -4.84 -12.56 -1.06
CA ARG A 23 -5.77 -13.18 -0.11
C ARG A 23 -5.86 -12.34 1.17
N ASP A 24 -6.96 -12.48 1.89
CA ASP A 24 -7.10 -11.86 3.21
C ASP A 24 -6.11 -12.49 4.20
N ILE A 25 -5.15 -11.69 4.66
CA ILE A 25 -4.16 -12.09 5.67
C ILE A 25 -4.70 -11.62 7.01
N PRO A 26 -5.14 -12.50 7.93
CA PRO A 26 -5.87 -12.05 9.11
C PRO A 26 -5.01 -11.23 10.09
N TYR A 27 -3.73 -11.61 10.23
CA TYR A 27 -2.77 -10.94 11.10
C TYR A 27 -1.37 -11.03 10.53
N PHE A 28 -0.54 -10.05 10.87
CA PHE A 28 0.91 -10.18 10.74
C PHE A 28 1.61 -9.60 11.96
N LYS A 29 2.73 -10.21 12.34
CA LYS A 29 3.63 -9.67 13.36
C LYS A 29 4.86 -9.13 12.67
N SER A 30 5.12 -7.83 12.81
CA SER A 30 6.29 -7.21 12.20
C SER A 30 7.56 -7.82 12.76
N SER A 31 8.45 -8.27 11.88
CA SER A 31 9.75 -8.81 12.28
C SER A 31 10.64 -7.75 12.92
N CYS A 32 10.47 -6.48 12.54
CA CYS A 32 11.26 -5.34 13.02
C CYS A 32 10.72 -4.80 14.34
N SER A 33 9.45 -4.35 14.37
CA SER A 33 8.86 -3.66 15.53
C SER A 33 8.30 -4.63 16.59
N LYS A 34 8.09 -5.91 16.22
CA LYS A 34 7.35 -6.91 17.00
C LYS A 34 5.88 -6.56 17.27
N ILE A 35 5.33 -5.54 16.62
CA ILE A 35 3.93 -5.15 16.71
C ILE A 35 3.07 -6.20 16.00
N LEU A 36 1.94 -6.57 16.62
CA LEU A 36 0.93 -7.43 16.01
C LEU A 36 -0.18 -6.55 15.41
N TRP A 37 -0.42 -6.72 14.12
CA TRP A 37 -1.49 -6.06 13.39
C TRP A 37 -2.53 -7.07 12.96
N LYS A 38 -3.81 -6.70 13.10
CA LYS A 38 -4.94 -7.34 12.45
C LYS A 38 -5.23 -6.63 11.15
N LEU A 39 -5.39 -7.36 10.06
CA LEU A 39 -5.82 -6.77 8.79
C LEU A 39 -7.29 -7.04 8.54
N GLY A 40 -7.99 -6.03 8.03
CA GLY A 40 -9.32 -6.18 7.48
C GLY A 40 -9.32 -6.76 6.07
N PRO A 41 -10.50 -6.91 5.46
CA PRO A 41 -10.63 -7.35 4.08
C PRO A 41 -9.91 -6.42 3.09
N VAL A 42 -9.32 -7.00 2.04
CA VAL A 42 -8.72 -6.24 0.94
C VAL A 42 -9.81 -5.56 0.10
N PHE A 43 -9.76 -4.22 0.01
CA PHE A 43 -10.80 -3.41 -0.65
C PHE A 43 -10.38 -2.80 -2.00
N THR A 44 -9.08 -2.67 -2.27
CA THR A 44 -8.52 -2.39 -3.60
C THR A 44 -7.41 -3.38 -3.93
N GLU A 45 -7.24 -3.71 -5.20
CA GLU A 45 -6.11 -4.52 -5.68
C GLU A 45 -5.70 -4.08 -7.09
N ARG A 46 -4.40 -3.85 -7.29
CA ARG A 46 -3.83 -3.45 -8.58
C ARG A 46 -2.69 -4.37 -8.99
N GLU A 47 -2.82 -5.00 -10.14
CA GLU A 47 -1.71 -5.65 -10.83
C GLU A 47 -0.81 -4.64 -11.52
N THR A 48 0.48 -4.93 -11.57
CA THR A 48 1.47 -4.20 -12.35
C THR A 48 2.37 -5.20 -13.03
N TYR A 49 2.27 -5.27 -14.36
CA TYR A 49 3.09 -6.18 -15.16
C TYR A 49 4.53 -5.68 -15.27
N GLY A 50 5.47 -6.62 -15.19
CA GLY A 50 6.85 -6.38 -15.57
C GLY A 50 6.94 -6.24 -17.09
N ASN A 51 7.66 -5.23 -17.57
CA ASN A 51 7.98 -5.10 -19.00
C ASN A 51 9.42 -5.52 -19.32
N ASP A 52 10.32 -5.52 -18.33
CA ASP A 52 11.77 -5.74 -18.46
C ASP A 52 12.35 -6.44 -17.21
N ASP A 53 13.63 -6.83 -17.24
CA ASP A 53 14.33 -7.47 -16.11
C ASP A 53 14.30 -6.66 -14.79
N ILE A 54 14.09 -5.35 -14.86
CA ILE A 54 14.09 -4.43 -13.71
C ILE A 54 12.75 -4.44 -12.96
N TYR A 55 11.65 -4.61 -13.69
CA TYR A 55 10.29 -4.50 -13.16
C TYR A 55 9.65 -5.87 -13.11
N LYS A 56 9.30 -6.33 -11.91
CA LYS A 56 8.66 -7.64 -11.72
C LYS A 56 7.16 -7.51 -11.76
N THR A 57 6.50 -8.56 -12.26
CA THR A 57 5.05 -8.69 -12.19
C THR A 57 4.64 -8.87 -10.74
N GLU A 58 3.83 -7.94 -10.25
CA GLU A 58 3.42 -7.89 -8.85
C GLU A 58 1.99 -7.36 -8.74
N THR A 59 1.31 -7.72 -7.66
CA THR A 59 0.04 -7.12 -7.27
C THR A 59 0.19 -6.37 -5.95
N CYS A 60 -0.65 -5.36 -5.73
CA CYS A 60 -0.71 -4.61 -4.48
C CYS A 60 -2.16 -4.46 -4.03
N GLY A 61 -2.48 -5.08 -2.89
CA GLY A 61 -3.76 -4.98 -2.22
C GLY A 61 -3.73 -3.95 -1.10
N THR A 62 -4.86 -3.28 -0.85
CA THR A 62 -5.00 -2.33 0.26
C THR A 62 -6.10 -2.80 1.21
N CYS A 63 -5.82 -2.70 2.51
CA CYS A 63 -6.77 -3.00 3.58
C CYS A 63 -6.56 -2.07 4.78
N VAL A 64 -7.50 -2.07 5.72
CA VAL A 64 -7.30 -1.41 7.03
C VAL A 64 -6.47 -2.33 7.91
N ALA A 65 -5.46 -1.77 8.60
CA ALA A 65 -4.71 -2.45 9.63
C ALA A 65 -5.07 -1.88 11.00
N THR A 66 -5.29 -2.73 12.00
CA THR A 66 -5.53 -2.32 13.39
C THR A 66 -4.47 -2.94 14.29
N GLN A 67 -3.79 -2.11 15.08
CA GLN A 67 -2.80 -2.58 16.03
C GLN A 67 -3.48 -3.35 17.16
N VAL A 68 -3.06 -4.59 17.38
CA VAL A 68 -3.60 -5.47 18.44
C VAL A 68 -2.64 -5.51 19.62
N GLU A 69 -1.34 -5.70 19.37
CA GLU A 69 -0.30 -5.69 20.40
C GLU A 69 0.79 -4.69 20.04
N GLY A 70 1.26 -3.89 21.00
CA GLY A 70 2.36 -2.94 20.85
C GLY A 70 2.07 -1.62 21.56
N PRO A 71 2.76 -0.53 21.22
CA PRO A 71 2.67 0.73 21.96
C PRO A 71 1.33 1.46 21.87
N SER A 72 0.49 1.16 20.86
CA SER A 72 -0.78 1.89 20.66
C SER A 72 -1.93 0.98 20.21
N PRO A 73 -2.37 0.02 21.05
CA PRO A 73 -3.47 -0.87 20.70
C PRO A 73 -4.73 -0.11 20.28
N GLY A 74 -5.39 -0.59 19.22
CA GLY A 74 -6.57 0.05 18.64
C GLY A 74 -6.27 1.11 17.57
N VAL A 75 -5.03 1.58 17.44
CA VAL A 75 -4.65 2.50 16.35
C VAL A 75 -4.90 1.81 15.01
N GLN A 76 -5.48 2.59 14.08
CA GLN A 76 -5.75 2.14 12.72
C GLN A 76 -4.78 2.80 11.73
N GLY A 77 -4.32 2.01 10.78
CA GLY A 77 -3.57 2.44 9.61
C GLY A 77 -4.15 1.84 8.33
N ILE A 78 -3.53 2.17 7.21
CA ILE A 78 -3.78 1.56 5.92
C ILE A 78 -2.60 0.63 5.61
N ALA A 79 -2.89 -0.66 5.41
CA ALA A 79 -1.90 -1.63 4.97
C ALA A 79 -1.93 -1.78 3.44
N LYS A 80 -0.75 -1.71 2.84
CA LYS A 80 -0.49 -2.15 1.47
C LYS A 80 0.22 -3.49 1.51
N ILE A 81 -0.37 -4.50 0.87
CA ILE A 81 0.13 -5.87 0.76
C ILE A 81 0.61 -6.04 -0.68
N ARG A 82 1.92 -6.03 -0.91
CA ARG A 82 2.53 -6.21 -2.23
C ARG A 82 3.12 -7.61 -2.32
N LEU A 83 2.79 -8.36 -3.37
CA LEU A 83 3.38 -9.68 -3.61
C LEU A 83 3.78 -9.86 -5.07
N GLN A 84 4.84 -10.64 -5.28
CA GLN A 84 5.21 -11.11 -6.62
C GLN A 84 4.16 -12.10 -7.12
N ILE A 85 3.69 -11.95 -8.35
CA ILE A 85 2.82 -12.92 -9.01
C ILE A 85 3.56 -13.50 -10.23
N PRO A 86 3.10 -14.63 -10.77
CA PRO A 86 3.62 -15.14 -12.04
C PRO A 86 3.52 -14.11 -13.17
N ASP A 87 4.52 -14.07 -14.04
CA ASP A 87 4.48 -13.32 -15.30
C ASP A 87 3.49 -13.97 -16.29
N ASP A 88 3.42 -15.30 -16.26
CA ASP A 88 2.42 -16.10 -16.97
C ASP A 88 1.60 -16.92 -15.94
N PRO A 89 0.33 -16.54 -15.67
CA PRO A 89 -0.55 -17.28 -14.77
C PRO A 89 -0.79 -18.74 -15.16
N GLU A 90 -0.72 -19.07 -16.46
CA GLU A 90 -0.93 -20.43 -16.98
C GLU A 90 0.35 -21.28 -16.83
N ASN A 91 1.52 -20.64 -16.71
CA ASN A 91 2.80 -21.29 -16.44
C ASN A 91 3.59 -20.62 -15.30
N PRO A 92 3.15 -20.73 -14.04
CA PRO A 92 3.79 -20.08 -12.90
C PRO A 92 5.26 -20.47 -12.69
N SER A 93 5.64 -21.68 -13.11
CA SER A 93 7.01 -22.18 -13.02
C SER A 93 8.01 -21.45 -13.91
N SER A 94 7.54 -20.71 -14.92
CA SER A 94 8.41 -19.91 -15.80
C SER A 94 8.97 -18.69 -15.09
N THR A 95 8.28 -18.17 -14.07
CA THR A 95 8.69 -16.99 -13.33
C THR A 95 9.65 -17.35 -12.19
N LYS A 96 10.84 -16.75 -12.22
CA LYS A 96 11.82 -16.92 -11.15
C LYS A 96 11.41 -16.12 -9.90
N PRO A 97 11.25 -16.76 -8.73
CA PRO A 97 10.96 -16.06 -7.49
C PRO A 97 12.10 -15.10 -7.11
N GLN A 98 11.74 -13.92 -6.62
CA GLN A 98 12.65 -12.87 -6.20
C GLN A 98 12.43 -12.51 -4.74
N ARG A 99 13.48 -12.03 -4.08
CA ARG A 99 13.40 -11.58 -2.67
C ARG A 99 12.81 -10.18 -2.51
N SER A 100 12.77 -9.39 -3.58
CA SER A 100 12.27 -8.01 -3.60
C SER A 100 12.03 -7.54 -5.04
N SER A 101 11.48 -6.33 -5.21
CA SER A 101 11.37 -5.61 -6.48
C SER A 101 11.83 -4.15 -6.31
N SER A 102 12.24 -3.52 -7.42
CA SER A 102 12.62 -2.10 -7.41
C SER A 102 11.48 -1.20 -6.94
N ARG A 103 10.23 -1.51 -7.30
CA ARG A 103 9.03 -0.76 -6.89
C ARG A 103 8.80 -0.83 -5.38
N LEU A 104 8.91 -2.04 -4.80
CA LEU A 104 8.87 -2.24 -3.36
C LEU A 104 9.96 -1.41 -2.68
N ALA A 105 11.20 -1.52 -3.17
CA ALA A 105 12.33 -0.80 -2.59
C ALA A 105 12.09 0.73 -2.61
N PHE A 106 11.69 1.29 -3.75
CA PHE A 106 11.40 2.73 -3.85
C PHE A 106 10.25 3.16 -2.94
N GLU A 107 9.15 2.40 -2.88
CA GLU A 107 8.03 2.72 -1.99
C GLU A 107 8.48 2.74 -0.53
N TYR A 108 9.20 1.70 -0.09
CA TYR A 108 9.71 1.63 1.28
C TYR A 108 10.71 2.74 1.61
N TYR A 109 11.76 2.92 0.80
CA TYR A 109 12.82 3.89 1.11
C TYR A 109 12.30 5.32 1.08
N ASN A 110 11.51 5.70 0.06
CA ASN A 110 10.98 7.06 -0.02
C ASN A 110 10.03 7.35 1.15
N HIS A 111 9.13 6.41 1.48
CA HIS A 111 8.15 6.60 2.55
C HIS A 111 8.85 6.68 3.91
N ARG A 112 9.84 5.82 4.16
CA ARG A 112 10.67 5.86 5.36
C ARG A 112 11.41 7.19 5.49
N THR A 113 12.18 7.58 4.48
CA THR A 113 12.98 8.81 4.50
C THR A 113 12.10 10.04 4.73
N LEU A 114 11.00 10.17 3.99
CA LEU A 114 10.08 11.30 4.16
C LEU A 114 9.39 11.32 5.53
N THR A 115 9.14 10.15 6.13
CA THR A 115 8.62 10.05 7.50
C THR A 115 9.67 10.51 8.51
N GLU A 116 10.91 10.05 8.37
CA GLU A 116 12.04 10.40 9.25
C GLU A 116 12.38 11.90 9.17
N LEU A 117 12.24 12.51 7.99
CA LEU A 117 12.38 13.95 7.78
C LEU A 117 11.15 14.77 8.23
N GLY A 118 10.09 14.10 8.67
CA GLY A 118 8.88 14.76 9.16
C GLY A 118 8.03 15.44 8.09
N CYS A 119 8.02 14.95 6.83
CA CYS A 119 7.14 15.53 5.81
C CYS A 119 5.68 15.42 6.26
N THR A 120 5.01 16.56 6.36
CA THR A 120 3.58 16.65 6.69
C THR A 120 2.69 16.38 5.48
N CYS A 121 3.31 16.16 4.32
CA CYS A 121 2.69 16.06 3.01
C CYS A 121 2.32 14.62 2.59
N ILE A 122 2.74 13.63 3.38
CA ILE A 122 2.49 12.20 3.15
C ILE A 122 1.97 11.56 4.44
N PRO A 123 1.22 10.45 4.36
CA PRO A 123 0.95 9.65 5.55
C PRO A 123 2.26 9.17 6.15
N LYS A 124 2.38 9.10 7.48
CA LYS A 124 3.59 8.53 8.11
C LYS A 124 3.67 7.03 7.91
N LEU A 125 4.88 6.50 7.75
CA LEU A 125 5.15 5.06 7.85
C LEU A 125 5.00 4.62 9.32
N LEU A 126 4.10 3.68 9.60
CA LEU A 126 3.86 3.16 10.94
C LEU A 126 4.61 1.85 11.20
N ASP A 127 4.60 0.93 10.22
CA ASP A 127 5.29 -0.35 10.33
C ASP A 127 5.49 -0.98 8.95
N TYR A 128 6.34 -1.99 8.87
CA TYR A 128 6.49 -2.80 7.66
C TYR A 128 7.04 -4.18 7.99
N THR A 129 6.88 -5.12 7.07
CA THR A 129 7.56 -6.41 7.14
C THR A 129 7.70 -7.03 5.76
N LEU A 130 8.74 -7.83 5.58
CA LEU A 130 9.03 -8.57 4.36
C LEU A 130 9.05 -10.06 4.70
N PHE A 131 8.24 -10.82 3.97
CA PHE A 131 8.16 -12.27 4.04
C PHE A 131 8.55 -12.88 2.70
N THR A 132 9.00 -14.13 2.78
CA THR A 132 9.06 -15.02 1.61
C THR A 132 7.71 -15.73 1.46
N GLN A 133 7.16 -15.72 0.25
CA GLN A 133 5.94 -16.45 -0.09
C GLN A 133 6.13 -17.96 0.17
N LYS A 134 5.13 -18.56 0.81
CA LYS A 134 5.11 -19.96 1.21
C LYS A 134 4.50 -20.83 0.12
N LYS A 135 4.54 -22.15 0.34
CA LYS A 135 3.78 -23.10 -0.49
C LYS A 135 2.29 -22.76 -0.44
N GLY A 136 1.67 -22.58 -1.60
CA GLY A 136 0.25 -22.25 -1.74
C GLY A 136 -0.04 -20.75 -1.95
N ASP A 137 0.98 -19.89 -1.84
CA ASP A 137 0.92 -18.51 -2.32
C ASP A 137 1.10 -18.45 -3.86
N PRO A 138 0.76 -17.32 -4.52
CA PRO A 138 0.80 -17.21 -5.99
C PRO A 138 2.16 -17.52 -6.62
N LEU A 139 3.25 -17.18 -5.94
CA LEU A 139 4.60 -17.51 -6.39
C LEU A 139 5.50 -17.92 -5.21
N PRO A 140 5.51 -19.21 -4.81
CA PRO A 140 6.32 -19.69 -3.69
C PRO A 140 7.80 -19.32 -3.84
N GLY A 141 8.42 -18.80 -2.78
CA GLY A 141 9.79 -18.28 -2.79
C GLY A 141 9.91 -16.81 -3.23
N GLY A 142 8.87 -16.24 -3.85
CA GLY A 142 8.80 -14.82 -4.18
C GLY A 142 8.62 -13.95 -2.93
N PHE A 143 8.54 -12.63 -3.10
CA PHE A 143 8.36 -11.72 -1.98
C PHE A 143 6.88 -11.49 -1.64
N LEU A 144 6.61 -11.23 -0.36
CA LEU A 144 5.37 -10.67 0.15
C LEU A 144 5.74 -9.58 1.15
N PHE A 145 5.37 -8.34 0.85
CA PHE A 145 5.69 -7.17 1.63
C PHE A 145 4.44 -6.51 2.14
N ILE A 146 4.41 -6.17 3.42
CA ILE A 146 3.33 -5.44 4.05
C ILE A 146 3.90 -4.14 4.58
N LEU A 147 3.31 -3.01 4.17
CA LEU A 147 3.62 -1.69 4.68
C LEU A 147 2.36 -1.11 5.31
N VAL A 148 2.45 -0.65 6.55
CA VAL A 148 1.37 0.03 7.27
C VAL A 148 1.70 1.50 7.35
N MET A 149 0.80 2.33 6.84
CA MET A 149 0.91 3.78 6.87
C MET A 149 -0.25 4.40 7.65
N GLU A 150 -0.05 5.64 8.09
CA GLU A 150 -1.08 6.44 8.74
C GLU A 150 -2.33 6.51 7.88
N ARG A 151 -3.49 6.30 8.53
CA ARG A 151 -4.78 6.55 7.90
C ARG A 151 -5.06 8.04 7.98
N LEU A 152 -5.16 8.68 6.81
CA LEU A 152 -5.55 10.07 6.70
C LEU A 152 -7.04 10.17 6.36
N SER A 153 -7.72 11.16 6.94
CA SER A 153 -9.02 11.58 6.44
C SER A 153 -8.84 12.31 5.12
N GLY A 154 -9.82 12.19 4.24
CA GLY A 154 -9.76 12.86 2.95
C GLY A 154 -10.69 12.24 1.94
N ARG A 155 -10.81 12.94 0.81
CA ARG A 155 -11.64 12.55 -0.31
C ARG A 155 -10.76 12.16 -1.49
N ASN A 156 -11.10 11.05 -2.14
CA ASN A 156 -10.51 10.71 -3.42
C ASN A 156 -10.95 11.73 -4.48
N LEU A 157 -10.00 12.22 -5.27
CA LEU A 157 -10.24 13.23 -6.31
C LEU A 157 -10.51 12.59 -7.68
N VAL A 158 -11.07 11.37 -7.73
CA VAL A 158 -11.40 10.69 -8.99
C VAL A 158 -12.37 11.50 -9.84
N ASN A 159 -13.28 12.23 -9.21
CA ASN A 159 -14.22 13.16 -9.85
C ASN A 159 -13.69 14.60 -9.90
N PHE A 160 -12.37 14.80 -9.90
CA PHE A 160 -11.75 16.12 -9.97
C PHE A 160 -12.29 16.96 -11.14
N ALA A 161 -12.57 16.34 -12.29
CA ALA A 161 -13.10 17.03 -13.45
C ALA A 161 -14.49 17.64 -13.21
N ASP A 162 -15.29 17.02 -12.35
CA ASP A 162 -16.68 17.41 -12.07
C ASP A 162 -16.79 18.48 -10.97
N LEU A 163 -15.68 18.75 -10.27
CA LEU A 163 -15.64 19.79 -9.25
C LEU A 163 -15.82 21.20 -9.85
N PRO A 164 -16.43 22.13 -9.10
CA PRO A 164 -16.45 23.55 -9.45
C PRO A 164 -15.04 24.09 -9.72
N MET A 165 -14.92 25.06 -10.62
CA MET A 165 -13.60 25.59 -11.00
C MET A 165 -12.81 26.11 -9.79
N SER A 166 -13.48 26.80 -8.87
CA SER A 166 -12.86 27.30 -7.63
C SER A 166 -12.25 26.19 -6.78
N GLU A 167 -12.93 25.05 -6.64
CA GLU A 167 -12.40 23.90 -5.90
C GLU A 167 -11.22 23.25 -6.64
N ARG A 168 -11.31 23.12 -7.97
CA ARG A 168 -10.21 22.59 -8.79
C ARG A 168 -8.95 23.44 -8.65
N ASP A 169 -9.09 24.76 -8.59
CA ASP A 169 -7.96 25.68 -8.41
C ASP A 169 -7.33 25.55 -7.02
N GLN A 170 -8.13 25.39 -5.96
CA GLN A 170 -7.61 25.13 -4.62
C GLN A 170 -6.83 23.80 -4.57
N VAL A 171 -7.35 22.74 -5.19
CA VAL A 171 -6.66 21.46 -5.31
C VAL A 171 -5.33 21.63 -6.06
N ARG A 172 -5.32 22.30 -7.23
CA ARG A 172 -4.08 22.55 -8.00
C ARG A 172 -3.05 23.31 -7.17
N LEU A 173 -3.45 24.36 -6.47
CA LEU A 173 -2.57 25.13 -5.60
C LEU A 173 -2.02 24.29 -4.44
N ALA A 174 -2.84 23.44 -3.82
CA ALA A 174 -2.41 22.52 -2.78
C ALA A 174 -1.37 21.52 -3.31
N PHE A 175 -1.63 20.90 -4.47
CA PHE A 175 -0.68 19.99 -5.13
C PHE A 175 0.65 20.69 -5.44
N ALA A 176 0.62 21.91 -6.00
CA ALA A 176 1.83 22.67 -6.32
C ALA A 176 2.66 22.98 -5.06
N LYS A 177 2.01 23.38 -3.96
CA LYS A 177 2.66 23.61 -2.67
C LYS A 177 3.30 22.33 -2.13
N SER A 178 2.59 21.21 -2.17
CA SER A 178 3.08 19.92 -1.69
C SER A 178 4.30 19.45 -2.49
N ILE A 179 4.26 19.51 -3.83
CA ILE A 179 5.41 19.16 -4.68
C ILE A 179 6.63 20.01 -4.32
N ARG A 180 6.46 21.33 -4.23
CA ARG A 180 7.55 22.24 -3.86
C ARG A 180 8.12 21.92 -2.48
N TYR A 181 7.26 21.62 -1.51
CA TYR A 181 7.69 21.24 -0.17
C TYR A 181 8.46 19.92 -0.17
N THR A 182 7.98 18.88 -0.87
CA THR A 182 8.68 17.60 -0.97
C THR A 182 10.06 17.74 -1.63
N PHE A 183 10.18 18.56 -2.67
CA PHE A 183 11.48 18.89 -3.27
C PHE A 183 12.43 19.57 -2.26
N LEU A 184 11.93 20.50 -1.45
CA LEU A 184 12.73 21.18 -0.43
C LEU A 184 13.11 20.29 0.76
N VAL A 185 12.34 19.23 1.02
CA VAL A 185 12.64 18.27 2.10
C VAL A 185 13.67 17.23 1.64
N LEU A 186 13.67 16.89 0.35
CA LEU A 186 14.56 15.86 -0.22
C LEU A 186 15.90 16.40 -0.77
N CYS A 187 16.06 17.71 -0.92
CA CYS A 187 17.27 18.39 -1.42
C CYS A 187 17.89 19.26 -0.35
#